data_AF-A0AAD6Q2H7-F1
#
_entry.id   AF-A0AAD6Q2H7-F1
#
_cell.length_a   1.000
_cell.length_b   1.000
_cell.length_c   1.000
_cell.angle_alpha   90.00
_cell.angle_beta   90.00
_cell.angle_gamma   90.00
#
_symmetry.space_group_name_H-M   'P 1'
#
loop_
_entity.id
_entity.type
_entity.pdbx_description
1 polymer ?
#
loop_
_entity_poly.entity_id
_entity_poly.type
_entity_poly.pdbx_seq_one_letter_code
_entity_poly.pdbx_strand_id
1 'polypeptide(L)'
;MSAETEAEAEAEYFSKDFEWETLRQEIEDKPSYQYHLLPFTYTPPSQQQEIQVSEDSKAWKRFHLRHSSGKFFKERRYLLKEFPELVSCKEFSKVLEVGCGNGSSVIPILRSSLENVLIFVATRTLSYMLVIVAVRLLRGLKRLFIPRIYLQSKIVSTCFFCDFAFTGFPKWFVCDSCVESFSLKQQEHSSDVKEGVADTSGSYLSRECGCCIGGVDFVSLIFTLSAVPQKKMSSAIKECFSVLKPGGLLLFRDYGLYDMTMLRFEQEKRVGFREYMRSDGTRSYFFCLDTVRDLFVGVRIH
;
A
#
# COMPACT_ATOMS: atom_id res chain seq x y z
N MET A 1 37.24 -32.24 6.31
CA MET A 1 36.76 -31.15 5.43
C MET A 1 35.49 -30.61 6.06
N SER A 2 35.64 -29.52 6.81
CA SER A 2 34.57 -28.78 7.49
C SER A 2 33.73 -28.05 6.45
N ALA A 3 32.41 -28.24 6.50
CA ALA A 3 31.46 -27.44 5.75
C ALA A 3 31.26 -26.12 6.50
N GLU A 4 31.90 -25.06 6.01
CA GLU A 4 31.60 -23.69 6.43
C GLU A 4 30.19 -23.35 5.96
N THR A 5 29.30 -23.15 6.94
CA THR A 5 27.98 -22.58 6.74
C THR A 5 28.20 -21.08 6.58
N GLU A 6 28.16 -20.57 5.35
CA GLU A 6 28.06 -19.13 5.11
C GLU A 6 26.76 -18.62 5.74
N ALA A 7 26.88 -17.98 6.91
CA ALA A 7 25.81 -17.17 7.45
C ALA A 7 25.57 -16.01 6.46
N GLU A 8 24.39 -15.96 5.83
CA GLU A 8 23.97 -14.80 5.04
C GLU A 8 24.12 -13.55 5.92
N ALA A 9 25.08 -12.69 5.61
CA ALA A 9 25.33 -11.46 6.33
C ALA A 9 24.03 -10.65 6.41
N GLU A 10 23.53 -10.46 7.62
CA GLU A 10 22.32 -9.70 7.87
C GLU A 10 22.56 -8.25 7.38
N ALA A 11 21.79 -7.79 6.40
CA ALA A 11 21.87 -6.41 5.96
C ALA A 11 21.52 -5.49 7.14
N GLU A 12 22.53 -4.80 7.67
CA GLU A 12 22.35 -3.73 8.65
C GLU A 12 21.59 -2.58 7.97
N TYR A 13 20.47 -2.22 8.56
CA TYR A 13 19.65 -1.11 8.09
C TYR A 13 20.13 0.15 8.80
N PHE A 14 20.98 0.91 8.13
CA PHE A 14 21.46 2.17 8.66
C PHE A 14 20.38 3.23 8.44
N SER A 15 19.52 3.43 9.45
CA SER A 15 18.62 4.58 9.51
C SER A 15 19.35 5.94 9.61
N LYS A 16 20.68 5.93 9.55
CA LYS A 16 21.61 7.06 9.67
C LYS A 16 22.71 7.06 8.60
N ASP A 17 22.49 6.40 7.45
CA ASP A 17 23.49 6.35 6.38
C ASP A 17 23.88 7.74 5.83
N PHE A 18 23.01 8.74 6.02
CA PHE A 18 23.27 10.11 5.62
C PHE A 18 22.40 11.08 6.40
N GLU A 19 22.94 12.28 6.66
CA GLU A 19 22.20 13.39 7.24
C GLU A 19 21.24 13.96 6.19
N TRP A 20 19.93 13.74 6.38
CA TRP A 20 18.89 14.13 5.42
C TRP A 20 18.97 15.60 5.02
N GLU A 21 19.20 16.49 6.00
CA GLU A 21 19.24 17.92 5.72
C GLU A 21 20.46 18.31 4.87
N THR A 22 21.59 17.62 5.05
CA THR A 22 22.78 17.78 4.21
C THR A 22 22.49 17.32 2.77
N LEU A 23 21.92 16.13 2.60
CA LEU A 23 21.57 15.61 1.26
C LEU A 23 20.58 16.55 0.54
N ARG A 24 19.58 17.04 1.28
CA ARG A 24 18.61 18.01 0.78
C ARG A 24 19.30 19.27 0.28
N GLN A 25 20.16 19.89 1.09
CA GLN A 25 20.89 21.10 0.71
C GLN A 25 21.75 20.85 -0.54
N GLU A 26 22.52 19.75 -0.57
CA GLU A 26 23.34 19.39 -1.72
C GLU A 26 22.55 19.24 -3.02
N ILE A 27 21.31 18.78 -2.95
CA ILE A 27 20.45 18.61 -4.13
C ILE A 27 19.80 19.93 -4.53
N GLU A 28 19.30 20.70 -3.55
CA GLU A 28 18.66 21.99 -3.78
C GLU A 28 19.64 23.04 -4.35
N ASP A 29 20.92 22.97 -3.96
CA ASP A 29 21.98 23.86 -4.44
C ASP A 29 22.52 23.49 -5.83
N LYS A 30 22.24 22.28 -6.33
CA LYS A 30 22.74 21.82 -7.64
C LYS A 30 21.86 22.37 -8.78
N PRO A 31 22.40 23.21 -9.69
CA PRO A 31 21.63 23.77 -10.79
C PRO A 31 21.02 22.70 -11.71
N SER A 32 21.69 21.56 -11.87
CA SER A 32 21.22 20.44 -12.69
C SER A 32 19.94 19.79 -12.16
N TYR A 33 19.58 20.00 -10.89
CA TYR A 33 18.37 19.43 -10.29
C TYR A 33 17.26 20.46 -10.07
N GLN A 34 17.52 21.74 -10.34
CA GLN A 34 16.59 22.83 -10.06
C GLN A 34 15.22 22.62 -10.70
N TYR A 35 15.16 22.09 -11.93
CA TYR A 35 13.89 21.85 -12.61
C TYR A 35 13.00 20.81 -11.91
N HIS A 36 13.54 19.96 -11.04
CA HIS A 36 12.71 19.03 -10.26
C HIS A 36 11.90 19.75 -9.18
N LEU A 37 12.37 20.92 -8.73
CA LEU A 37 11.85 21.66 -7.57
C LEU A 37 10.88 22.77 -7.97
N LEU A 38 10.97 23.23 -9.22
CA LEU A 38 10.11 24.30 -9.72
C LEU A 38 8.64 23.87 -9.76
N PRO A 39 7.69 24.80 -9.54
CA PRO A 39 6.27 24.57 -9.81
C PRO A 39 6.05 24.03 -11.23
N PHE A 40 5.05 23.17 -11.41
CA PHE A 40 4.67 22.68 -12.74
C PHE A 40 3.55 23.55 -13.30
N THR A 41 3.83 24.26 -14.38
CA THR A 41 2.80 24.97 -15.13
C THR A 41 1.94 23.95 -15.85
N TYR A 42 0.80 23.62 -15.23
CA TYR A 42 -0.19 22.74 -15.83
C TYR A 42 -0.90 23.47 -16.98
N THR A 43 -0.62 23.09 -18.22
CA THR A 43 -1.46 23.48 -19.35
C THR A 43 -2.69 22.57 -19.35
N PRO A 44 -3.91 23.07 -19.08
CA PRO A 44 -5.07 22.21 -18.99
C PRO A 44 -5.37 21.60 -20.37
N PRO A 45 -5.43 20.27 -20.50
CA PRO A 45 -5.91 19.67 -21.73
C PRO A 45 -7.45 19.66 -21.73
N SER A 46 -8.04 20.11 -22.82
CA SER A 46 -9.45 19.93 -23.14
C SER A 46 -9.81 18.43 -23.17
N GLN A 47 -10.72 17.96 -22.31
CA GLN A 47 -11.37 16.63 -22.34
C GLN A 47 -10.47 15.35 -22.26
N GLN A 48 -9.17 15.44 -21.96
CA GLN A 48 -8.25 14.27 -22.04
C GLN A 48 -8.04 13.45 -20.74
N GLN A 49 -8.66 13.80 -19.61
CA GLN A 49 -8.34 13.15 -18.32
C GLN A 49 -8.79 11.68 -18.22
N GLU A 50 -9.95 11.31 -18.78
CA GLU A 50 -10.39 9.89 -18.79
C GLU A 50 -9.55 9.02 -19.73
N ILE A 51 -9.12 9.58 -20.87
CA ILE A 51 -8.24 8.91 -21.83
C ILE A 51 -6.88 8.60 -21.18
N GLN A 52 -6.34 9.54 -20.38
CA GLN A 52 -5.07 9.36 -19.69
C GLN A 52 -5.10 8.24 -18.64
N VAL A 53 -6.16 8.14 -17.83
CA VAL A 53 -6.30 7.06 -16.83
C VAL A 53 -6.35 5.68 -17.50
N SER A 54 -7.05 5.58 -18.64
CA SER A 54 -7.13 4.36 -19.43
C SER A 54 -5.76 3.94 -19.99
N GLU A 55 -4.96 4.90 -20.48
CA GLU A 55 -3.60 4.63 -20.96
C GLU A 55 -2.63 4.25 -19.83
N ASP A 56 -2.73 4.87 -18.65
CA ASP A 56 -1.89 4.53 -17.49
C ASP A 56 -2.10 3.07 -17.08
N SER A 57 -3.35 2.61 -17.05
CA SER A 57 -3.69 1.21 -16.77
C SER A 57 -3.09 0.25 -17.80
N LYS A 58 -3.17 0.60 -19.09
CA LYS A 58 -2.54 -0.19 -20.17
C LYS A 58 -1.02 -0.21 -20.05
N ALA A 59 -0.39 0.91 -19.67
CA ALA A 59 1.06 0.99 -19.49
C ALA A 59 1.54 0.04 -18.37
N TRP A 60 0.89 0.08 -17.20
CA TRP A 60 1.19 -0.84 -16.11
C TRP A 60 0.94 -2.31 -16.49
N LYS A 61 -0.11 -2.60 -17.27
CA LYS A 61 -0.35 -3.95 -17.81
C LYS A 61 0.80 -4.40 -18.73
N ARG A 62 1.24 -3.55 -19.67
CA ARG A 62 2.37 -3.85 -20.57
C ARG A 62 3.68 -4.06 -19.80
N PHE A 63 3.96 -3.21 -18.82
CA PHE A 63 5.13 -3.32 -17.95
C PHE A 63 5.18 -4.68 -17.25
N HIS A 64 4.08 -5.08 -16.61
CA HIS A 64 4.01 -6.37 -15.92
C HIS A 64 4.08 -7.57 -16.86
N LEU A 65 3.48 -7.50 -18.06
CA LEU A 65 3.60 -8.55 -19.07
C LEU A 65 5.05 -8.75 -19.51
N ARG A 66 5.78 -7.66 -19.77
CA ARG A 66 7.19 -7.68 -20.15
C ARG A 66 8.09 -8.29 -19.07
N HIS A 67 7.76 -8.07 -17.79
CA HIS A 67 8.54 -8.55 -16.65
C HIS A 67 7.93 -9.78 -15.96
N SER A 68 7.08 -10.53 -16.67
CA SER A 68 6.33 -11.68 -16.13
C SER A 68 7.22 -12.82 -15.62
N SER A 69 8.43 -12.99 -16.15
CA SER A 69 9.39 -13.99 -15.65
C SER A 69 9.74 -13.80 -14.16
N GLY A 70 9.55 -12.60 -13.63
CA GLY A 70 9.83 -12.20 -12.24
C GLY A 70 11.30 -12.14 -11.87
N LYS A 71 12.24 -12.42 -12.79
CA LYS A 71 13.68 -12.24 -12.56
C LYS A 71 14.05 -10.78 -12.25
N PHE A 72 13.23 -9.85 -12.72
CA PHE A 72 13.41 -8.42 -12.48
C PHE A 72 13.15 -8.01 -11.02
N PHE A 73 12.34 -8.76 -10.27
CA PHE A 73 11.86 -8.34 -8.96
C PHE A 73 12.47 -9.18 -7.85
N LYS A 74 13.43 -8.59 -7.13
CA LYS A 74 13.97 -9.16 -5.90
C LYS A 74 12.92 -9.08 -4.78
N GLU A 75 12.94 -10.07 -3.89
CA GLU A 75 12.08 -10.06 -2.69
C GLU A 75 12.47 -8.90 -1.77
N ARG A 76 11.48 -8.15 -1.28
CA ARG A 76 11.69 -7.00 -0.41
C ARG A 76 11.75 -7.43 1.06
N ARG A 77 12.72 -8.28 1.40
CA ARG A 77 12.87 -8.84 2.75
C ARG A 77 13.05 -7.78 3.84
N TYR A 78 13.59 -6.61 3.49
CA TYR A 78 13.74 -5.47 4.41
C TYR A 78 12.41 -4.96 4.98
N LEU A 79 11.28 -5.21 4.31
CA LEU A 79 9.96 -4.78 4.80
C LEU A 79 9.62 -5.41 6.15
N LEU A 80 10.17 -6.57 6.47
CA LEU A 80 9.96 -7.23 7.76
C LEU A 80 10.68 -6.53 8.91
N LYS A 81 11.76 -5.81 8.62
CA LYS A 81 12.46 -4.96 9.59
C LYS A 81 11.80 -3.59 9.72
N GLU A 82 11.32 -3.06 8.59
CA GLU A 82 10.67 -1.75 8.54
C GLU A 82 9.27 -1.75 9.16
N PHE A 83 8.53 -2.84 8.98
CA PHE A 83 7.19 -3.04 9.52
C PHE A 83 7.18 -4.28 10.42
N PRO A 84 7.80 -4.22 11.61
CA PRO A 84 7.88 -5.35 12.54
C PRO A 84 6.50 -5.89 12.95
N GLU A 85 5.45 -5.07 12.86
CA GLU A 85 4.06 -5.43 13.16
C GLU A 85 3.54 -6.55 12.25
N LEU A 86 4.07 -6.68 11.03
CA LEU A 86 3.73 -7.77 10.11
C LEU A 86 4.31 -9.11 10.57
N VAL A 87 5.39 -9.09 11.35
CA VAL A 87 6.04 -10.29 11.91
C VAL A 87 5.44 -10.64 13.27
N SER A 88 5.07 -9.65 14.07
CA SER A 88 4.51 -9.82 15.42
C SER A 88 2.98 -9.87 15.46
N CYS A 89 2.31 -10.13 14.33
CA CYS A 89 0.86 -10.15 14.27
C CYS A 89 0.28 -11.41 14.94
N LYS A 90 -0.94 -11.30 15.47
CA LYS A 90 -1.64 -12.42 16.13
C LYS A 90 -2.05 -13.48 15.11
N GLU A 91 -2.23 -14.72 15.56
CA GLU A 91 -2.83 -15.78 14.73
C GLU A 91 -4.12 -15.32 14.03
N PHE A 92 -4.27 -15.64 12.74
CA PHE A 92 -5.40 -15.23 11.89
C PHE A 92 -5.54 -13.72 11.63
N SER A 93 -4.48 -12.94 11.85
CA SER A 93 -4.42 -11.56 11.37
C SER A 93 -4.65 -11.49 9.86
N LYS A 94 -5.43 -10.50 9.43
CA LYS A 94 -5.77 -10.25 8.02
C LYS A 94 -4.93 -9.10 7.50
N VAL A 95 -4.19 -9.34 6.42
CA VAL A 95 -3.36 -8.33 5.74
C VAL A 95 -3.91 -8.11 4.34
N LEU A 96 -4.19 -6.87 3.96
CA LEU A 96 -4.53 -6.47 2.60
C LEU A 96 -3.33 -5.79 1.94
N GLU A 97 -2.70 -6.46 0.98
CA GLU A 97 -1.72 -5.84 0.10
C GLU A 97 -2.44 -5.23 -1.11
N VAL A 98 -2.39 -3.91 -1.22
CA VAL A 98 -2.92 -3.18 -2.36
C VAL A 98 -1.79 -2.93 -3.35
N GLY A 99 -1.98 -3.28 -4.62
CA GLY A 99 -0.98 -3.02 -5.66
C GLY A 99 0.23 -3.97 -5.65
N CYS A 100 0.04 -5.24 -5.27
CA CYS A 100 1.13 -6.21 -5.04
C CYS A 100 2.12 -6.46 -6.21
N GLY A 101 1.79 -6.02 -7.43
CA GLY A 101 2.56 -6.25 -8.65
C GLY A 101 2.89 -7.74 -8.87
N ASN A 102 4.16 -8.10 -8.72
CA ASN A 102 4.68 -9.46 -8.88
C ASN A 102 4.78 -10.28 -7.58
N GLY A 103 4.38 -9.69 -6.45
CA GLY A 103 4.38 -10.32 -5.14
C GLY A 103 5.69 -10.21 -4.34
N SER A 104 6.62 -9.36 -4.74
CA SER A 104 7.92 -9.21 -4.06
C SER A 104 7.84 -8.68 -2.62
N SER A 105 6.78 -7.96 -2.27
CA SER A 105 6.45 -7.51 -0.89
C SER A 105 5.69 -8.59 -0.12
N VAL A 106 4.70 -9.22 -0.74
CA VAL A 106 3.81 -10.18 -0.06
C VAL A 106 4.49 -11.52 0.26
N ILE A 107 5.42 -11.99 -0.58
CA ILE A 107 6.12 -13.27 -0.40
C ILE A 107 6.92 -13.32 0.91
N PRO A 108 7.76 -12.33 1.27
CA PRO A 108 8.46 -12.36 2.55
C PRO A 108 7.50 -12.32 3.74
N ILE A 109 6.40 -11.56 3.68
CA ILE A 109 5.37 -11.50 4.74
C ILE A 109 4.75 -12.89 5.00
N LEU A 110 4.44 -13.63 3.93
CA LEU A 110 3.92 -15.01 4.05
C LEU A 110 4.92 -16.00 4.63
N ARG A 111 6.22 -15.75 4.47
CA ARG A 111 7.26 -16.66 4.97
C ARG A 111 7.64 -16.36 6.42
N SER A 112 7.52 -15.10 6.85
CA SER A 112 7.85 -14.69 8.21
C SER A 112 6.71 -14.92 9.19
N SER A 113 5.46 -14.89 8.72
CA SER A 113 4.31 -15.27 9.53
C SER A 113 4.27 -16.80 9.67
N LEU A 114 4.89 -17.32 10.74
CA LEU A 114 4.81 -18.74 11.11
C LEU A 114 3.42 -19.15 11.60
N GLU A 115 2.55 -18.17 11.85
CA GLU A 115 1.16 -18.32 12.29
C GLU A 115 0.18 -17.95 11.15
N ASN A 116 -1.03 -18.49 11.19
CA ASN A 116 -2.03 -18.50 10.10
C ASN A 116 -2.50 -17.11 9.60
N VAL A 117 -1.67 -16.30 8.94
CA VAL A 117 -2.05 -14.98 8.39
C VAL A 117 -2.90 -15.13 7.12
N LEU A 118 -4.00 -14.36 7.06
CA LEU A 118 -4.86 -14.27 5.88
C LEU A 118 -4.46 -13.08 5.02
N ILE A 119 -3.90 -13.34 3.84
CA ILE A 119 -3.49 -12.28 2.93
C ILE A 119 -4.48 -12.08 1.80
N PHE A 120 -4.97 -10.87 1.66
CA PHE A 120 -5.78 -10.41 0.55
C PHE A 120 -4.92 -9.57 -0.38
N VAL A 121 -5.10 -9.76 -1.69
CA VAL A 121 -4.30 -9.08 -2.71
C VAL A 121 -5.23 -8.36 -3.67
N ALA A 122 -5.18 -7.02 -3.65
CA ALA A 122 -5.94 -6.17 -4.56
C ALA A 122 -5.05 -5.68 -5.69
N THR A 123 -5.43 -5.96 -6.94
CA THR A 123 -4.67 -5.50 -8.12
C THR A 123 -5.55 -4.82 -9.17
N ARG A 124 -4.97 -3.86 -9.87
CA ARG A 124 -5.61 -3.23 -11.06
C ARG A 124 -5.38 -4.03 -12.35
N THR A 125 -4.74 -5.20 -12.31
CA THR A 125 -4.42 -5.97 -13.52
C THR A 125 -4.87 -7.42 -13.39
N LEU A 126 -5.90 -7.80 -14.15
CA LEU A 126 -6.48 -9.15 -14.24
C LEU A 126 -5.61 -10.11 -15.08
N SER A 127 -4.28 -10.07 -14.95
CA SER A 127 -3.35 -10.81 -15.82
C SER A 127 -2.77 -12.08 -15.19
N TYR A 128 -2.01 -12.83 -16.00
CA TYR A 128 -1.07 -13.89 -15.62
C TYR A 128 -0.25 -13.60 -14.36
N MET A 129 -0.06 -12.33 -13.99
CA MET A 129 0.59 -11.95 -12.75
C MET A 129 -0.14 -12.43 -11.50
N LEU A 130 -1.48 -12.40 -11.47
CA LEU A 130 -2.24 -12.95 -10.34
C LEU A 130 -1.99 -14.46 -10.20
N VAL A 131 -1.92 -15.17 -11.33
CA VAL A 131 -1.58 -16.60 -11.35
C VAL A 131 -0.14 -16.81 -10.89
N ILE A 132 0.81 -16.00 -11.34
CA ILE A 132 2.22 -16.11 -10.95
C ILE A 132 2.41 -15.79 -9.47
N VAL A 133 1.74 -14.74 -8.96
CA VAL A 133 1.70 -14.39 -7.54
C VAL A 133 1.12 -15.59 -6.80
N ALA A 134 -0.11 -16.02 -7.10
CA ALA A 134 -0.74 -17.18 -6.46
C ALA A 134 0.14 -18.44 -6.49
N VAL A 135 0.76 -18.76 -7.62
CA VAL A 135 1.70 -19.89 -7.75
C VAL A 135 2.94 -19.70 -6.88
N ARG A 136 3.49 -18.49 -6.79
CA ARG A 136 4.62 -18.17 -5.90
C ARG A 136 4.22 -18.27 -4.43
N LEU A 137 3.03 -17.80 -4.06
CA LEU A 137 2.47 -17.96 -2.71
C LEU A 137 2.34 -19.45 -2.40
N LEU A 138 1.68 -20.23 -3.26
CA LEU A 138 1.53 -21.68 -3.10
C LEU A 138 2.87 -22.43 -3.01
N ARG A 139 3.90 -22.04 -3.77
CA ARG A 139 5.25 -22.62 -3.66
C ARG A 139 5.95 -22.23 -2.37
N GLY A 140 5.78 -20.98 -1.91
CA GLY A 140 6.26 -20.53 -0.61
C GLY A 140 5.66 -21.38 0.52
N LEU A 141 4.35 -21.63 0.45
CA LEU A 141 3.63 -22.48 1.39
C LEU A 141 4.08 -23.95 1.37
N LYS A 142 4.41 -24.52 0.19
CA LYS A 142 4.91 -25.90 0.08
C LYS A 142 6.29 -26.14 0.70
N ARG A 143 7.12 -25.10 0.90
CA ARG A 143 8.43 -25.23 1.56
C ARG A 143 8.32 -25.28 3.08
N LEU A 144 7.17 -24.88 3.64
CA LEU A 144 6.83 -25.11 5.04
C LEU A 144 6.35 -26.56 5.16
N PHE A 145 7.25 -27.47 5.55
CA PHE A 145 7.00 -28.90 5.67
C PHE A 145 6.07 -29.16 6.88
N ILE A 146 4.76 -28.93 6.73
CA ILE A 146 3.76 -29.20 7.77
C ILE A 146 2.96 -30.46 7.38
N PRO A 147 2.87 -31.49 8.23
CA PRO A 147 2.13 -32.72 7.93
C PRO A 147 0.64 -32.45 7.70
N ARG A 148 0.24 -32.64 6.44
CA ARG A 148 -1.07 -32.94 5.84
C ARG A 148 -2.22 -33.32 6.81
N ILE A 149 -3.33 -32.54 6.75
CA ILE A 149 -4.70 -32.98 6.31
C ILE A 149 -5.78 -31.91 6.60
N TYR A 150 -5.55 -30.93 7.47
CA TYR A 150 -6.56 -29.87 7.76
C TYR A 150 -6.29 -28.51 7.10
N LEU A 151 -5.09 -28.28 6.56
CA LEU A 151 -4.64 -27.00 6.01
C LEU A 151 -4.99 -26.81 4.52
N GLN A 152 -5.99 -27.53 4.01
CA GLN A 152 -6.42 -27.45 2.61
C GLN A 152 -7.50 -26.37 2.38
N SER A 153 -7.89 -25.62 3.43
CA SER A 153 -9.12 -24.80 3.39
C SER A 153 -9.03 -23.34 3.85
N LYS A 154 -7.89 -22.80 4.32
CA LYS A 154 -7.92 -21.43 4.90
C LYS A 154 -6.74 -20.49 4.67
N ILE A 155 -5.71 -20.84 3.90
CA ILE A 155 -4.85 -19.79 3.31
C ILE A 155 -5.51 -19.36 2.00
N VAL A 156 -6.66 -18.70 2.11
CA VAL A 156 -7.31 -18.11 0.95
C VAL A 156 -6.57 -16.82 0.67
N SER A 157 -5.47 -16.92 -0.08
CA SER A 157 -4.90 -15.76 -0.77
C SER A 157 -5.90 -15.32 -1.84
N THR A 158 -6.99 -14.66 -1.44
CA THR A 158 -7.96 -14.13 -2.39
C THR A 158 -7.30 -12.97 -3.10
N CYS A 159 -6.76 -13.27 -4.28
CA CYS A 159 -6.41 -12.27 -5.26
C CYS A 159 -7.71 -11.80 -5.91
N PHE A 160 -7.97 -10.50 -5.88
CA PHE A 160 -9.10 -9.93 -6.58
C PHE A 160 -8.70 -8.70 -7.38
N PHE A 161 -9.41 -8.49 -8.49
CA PHE A 161 -9.30 -7.27 -9.25
C PHE A 161 -10.02 -6.15 -8.50
N CYS A 162 -9.34 -5.05 -8.25
CA CYS A 162 -9.91 -3.89 -7.59
C CYS A 162 -9.18 -2.63 -8.06
N ASP A 163 -9.95 -1.72 -8.64
CA ASP A 163 -9.51 -0.36 -8.86
C ASP A 163 -9.91 0.50 -7.68
N PHE A 164 -9.30 0.26 -6.51
CA PHE A 164 -9.70 0.88 -5.25
C PHE A 164 -9.77 2.41 -5.30
N ALA A 165 -8.92 3.05 -6.11
CA ALA A 165 -8.93 4.50 -6.28
C ALA A 165 -10.15 5.04 -7.07
N PHE A 166 -10.86 4.18 -7.81
CA PHE A 166 -11.99 4.54 -8.68
C PHE A 166 -13.30 3.87 -8.30
N THR A 167 -13.27 2.60 -7.93
CA THR A 167 -14.45 1.76 -7.63
C THR A 167 -14.58 1.40 -6.14
N GLY A 168 -13.58 1.73 -5.32
CA GLY A 168 -13.50 1.25 -3.93
C GLY A 168 -13.29 -0.26 -3.82
N PHE A 169 -13.32 -0.76 -2.59
CA PHE A 169 -13.22 -2.20 -2.31
C PHE A 169 -14.56 -2.92 -2.47
N PRO A 170 -14.57 -4.22 -2.87
CA PRO A 170 -15.83 -4.96 -3.03
C PRO A 170 -16.62 -5.08 -1.73
N LYS A 171 -17.95 -5.00 -1.80
CA LYS A 171 -18.86 -5.11 -0.63
C LYS A 171 -18.81 -6.44 0.13
N TRP A 172 -18.33 -7.51 -0.51
CA TRP A 172 -18.10 -8.79 0.18
C TRP A 172 -16.88 -8.73 1.10
N PHE A 173 -16.00 -7.75 0.90
CA PHE A 173 -14.79 -7.56 1.70
C PHE A 173 -15.13 -6.89 3.04
N VAL A 174 -15.98 -5.87 3.02
CA VAL A 174 -16.54 -5.19 4.20
C VAL A 174 -17.99 -4.83 3.93
N CYS A 175 -18.90 -5.16 4.84
CA CYS A 175 -20.32 -4.90 4.65
C CYS A 175 -20.68 -3.42 4.88
N ASP A 176 -21.77 -2.97 4.26
CA ASP A 176 -22.25 -1.57 4.31
C ASP A 176 -22.42 -1.05 5.75
N SER A 177 -22.98 -1.86 6.67
CA SER A 177 -23.16 -1.48 8.08
C SER A 177 -21.83 -1.27 8.83
N CYS A 178 -20.81 -2.06 8.50
CA CYS A 178 -19.48 -1.93 9.06
C CYS A 178 -18.77 -0.65 8.51
N VAL A 179 -19.04 -0.24 7.26
CA VAL A 179 -18.55 1.01 6.65
C VAL A 179 -19.26 2.25 7.23
N GLU A 180 -20.57 2.18 7.44
CA GLU A 180 -21.35 3.27 8.04
C GLU A 180 -20.98 3.48 9.52
N SER A 181 -20.69 2.40 10.26
CA SER A 181 -20.22 2.49 11.65
C SER A 181 -18.90 3.24 11.78
N PHE A 182 -18.01 3.15 10.78
CA PHE A 182 -16.80 3.97 10.72
C PHE A 182 -17.14 5.44 10.47
N SER A 183 -18.06 5.73 9.55
CA SER A 183 -18.50 7.10 9.24
C SER A 183 -19.20 7.79 10.43
N LEU A 184 -19.96 7.04 11.23
CA LEU A 184 -20.62 7.55 12.44
C LEU A 184 -19.63 7.80 13.59
N LYS A 185 -18.63 6.94 13.78
CA LYS A 185 -17.57 7.15 14.79
C LYS A 185 -16.74 8.41 14.53
N GLN A 186 -16.56 8.80 13.27
CA GLN A 186 -15.89 10.07 12.92
C GLN A 186 -16.66 11.32 13.37
N GLN A 187 -17.95 11.21 13.71
CA GLN A 187 -18.77 12.35 14.14
C GLN A 187 -18.84 12.53 15.66
N GLU A 188 -18.66 11.47 16.45
CA GLU A 188 -18.90 11.53 17.91
C GLU A 188 -17.71 12.04 18.75
N HIS A 189 -16.49 12.13 18.20
CA HIS A 189 -15.33 12.60 18.96
C HIS A 189 -15.10 14.13 18.94
N SER A 190 -16.07 14.89 18.44
CA SER A 190 -16.05 16.36 18.36
C SER A 190 -17.01 17.00 19.38
N SER A 191 -16.86 16.73 20.66
CA SER A 191 -17.34 17.65 21.71
C SER A 191 -16.71 17.34 23.06
N ASP A 192 -15.75 18.16 23.45
CA ASP A 192 -15.30 18.29 24.83
C ASP A 192 -16.28 19.16 25.64
N VAL A 193 -16.61 18.67 26.83
CA VAL A 193 -17.19 19.34 28.02
C VAL A 193 -18.64 19.87 27.91
N LYS A 194 -19.56 19.20 28.62
CA LYS A 194 -20.32 19.79 29.74
C LYS A 194 -21.00 18.73 30.62
N GLU A 195 -20.93 18.99 31.93
CA GLU A 195 -21.49 18.20 33.03
C GLU A 195 -23.02 18.04 32.97
N GLY A 196 -23.48 16.88 33.43
CA GLY A 196 -24.68 16.71 34.25
C GLY A 196 -26.04 16.85 33.56
N VAL A 197 -26.73 15.73 33.36
CA VAL A 197 -28.00 15.35 34.03
C VAL A 197 -28.41 13.99 33.44
N ALA A 198 -28.65 13.03 34.33
CA ALA A 198 -29.16 11.72 33.96
C ALA A 198 -30.59 11.84 33.43
N ASP A 199 -30.83 11.38 32.20
CA ASP A 199 -32.17 11.07 31.74
C ASP A 199 -32.21 9.63 31.19
N THR A 200 -32.86 8.78 31.99
CA THR A 200 -33.13 7.37 31.75
C THR A 200 -34.37 7.23 30.88
N SER A 201 -34.25 7.31 29.56
CA SER A 201 -35.16 6.62 28.64
C SER A 201 -34.65 6.68 27.21
N GLY A 202 -34.13 5.56 26.73
CA GLY A 202 -33.66 5.44 25.36
C GLY A 202 -32.84 4.18 25.26
N SER A 203 -33.50 3.10 24.85
CA SER A 203 -32.94 1.79 24.56
C SER A 203 -31.82 1.91 23.50
N TYR A 204 -30.64 2.36 23.90
CA TYR A 204 -29.39 2.08 23.21
C TYR A 204 -29.03 0.64 23.53
N LEU A 205 -29.79 -0.27 22.92
CA LEU A 205 -29.24 -1.55 22.58
C LEU A 205 -27.98 -1.23 21.80
N SER A 206 -26.83 -1.35 22.48
CA SER A 206 -25.63 -1.93 21.93
C SER A 206 -26.03 -3.21 21.22
N ARG A 207 -26.63 -3.08 20.05
CA ARG A 207 -26.56 -4.09 19.02
C ARG A 207 -25.09 -4.07 18.67
N GLU A 208 -24.33 -4.91 19.37
CA GLU A 208 -23.16 -5.54 18.77
C GLU A 208 -23.62 -5.95 17.37
N CYS A 209 -23.24 -5.17 16.38
CA CYS A 209 -23.58 -5.50 15.02
C CYS A 209 -22.89 -6.83 14.77
N GLY A 210 -23.65 -7.92 14.74
CA GLY A 210 -23.19 -9.22 14.26
C GLY A 210 -22.84 -9.20 12.77
N CYS A 211 -22.53 -8.03 12.17
CA CYS A 211 -21.82 -7.97 10.90
C CYS A 211 -20.42 -8.56 11.11
N CYS A 212 -19.88 -9.10 10.02
CA CYS A 212 -18.52 -9.60 9.95
C CYS A 212 -17.58 -8.74 10.81
N ILE A 213 -16.80 -9.35 11.71
CA ILE A 213 -15.67 -8.72 12.41
C ILE A 213 -14.56 -8.39 11.38
N GLY A 214 -14.93 -7.70 10.29
CA GLY A 214 -14.73 -8.20 8.93
C GLY A 214 -13.64 -7.53 8.13
N GLY A 215 -13.21 -6.34 8.56
CA GLY A 215 -12.09 -5.62 7.98
C GLY A 215 -10.76 -6.34 8.14
N VAL A 216 -9.68 -5.67 7.74
CA VAL A 216 -8.31 -6.15 7.87
C VAL A 216 -7.58 -5.50 9.03
N ASP A 217 -6.62 -6.23 9.60
CA ASP A 217 -5.77 -5.73 10.68
C ASP A 217 -4.68 -4.83 10.11
N PHE A 218 -4.23 -5.11 8.88
CA PHE A 218 -3.22 -4.34 8.18
C PHE A 218 -3.63 -4.07 6.73
N VAL A 219 -3.40 -2.84 6.27
CA VAL A 219 -3.37 -2.50 4.84
C VAL A 219 -1.96 -2.07 4.49
N SER A 220 -1.37 -2.63 3.44
CA SER A 220 -0.04 -2.24 2.96
C SER A 220 -0.11 -1.58 1.58
N LEU A 221 0.53 -0.41 1.49
CA LEU A 221 0.73 0.39 0.28
C LEU A 221 2.23 0.52 0.02
N ILE A 222 2.80 -0.48 -0.66
CA ILE A 222 4.24 -0.54 -0.97
C ILE A 222 4.46 -0.21 -2.44
N PHE A 223 5.10 0.92 -2.74
CA PHE A 223 5.31 1.47 -4.09
C PHE A 223 4.03 1.50 -4.95
N THR A 224 2.90 1.82 -4.31
CA THR A 224 1.57 1.71 -4.91
C THR A 224 0.94 3.08 -5.14
N LEU A 225 1.01 3.98 -4.16
CA LEU A 225 0.35 5.27 -4.26
C LEU A 225 1.00 6.14 -5.34
N SER A 226 2.31 6.03 -5.55
CA SER A 226 3.05 6.70 -6.62
C SER A 226 2.56 6.37 -8.04
N ALA A 227 1.85 5.26 -8.21
CA ALA A 227 1.24 4.85 -9.48
C ALA A 227 -0.22 5.31 -9.62
N VAL A 228 -0.80 5.91 -8.58
CA VAL A 228 -2.18 6.45 -8.56
C VAL A 228 -2.13 7.92 -8.96
N PRO A 229 -3.03 8.40 -9.83
CA PRO A 229 -3.11 9.83 -10.15
C PRO A 229 -3.28 10.68 -8.89
N GLN A 230 -2.54 11.79 -8.76
CA GLN A 230 -2.50 12.61 -7.54
C GLN A 230 -3.90 13.00 -7.02
N LYS A 231 -4.80 13.40 -7.91
CA LYS A 231 -6.18 13.79 -7.58
C LYS A 231 -7.02 12.66 -6.96
N LYS A 232 -6.61 11.40 -7.16
CA LYS A 232 -7.29 10.20 -6.64
C LYS A 232 -6.62 9.63 -5.40
N MET A 233 -5.40 10.05 -5.04
CA MET A 233 -4.67 9.52 -3.89
C MET A 233 -5.46 9.65 -2.58
N SER A 234 -6.08 10.81 -2.31
CA SER A 234 -6.90 11.01 -1.11
C SER A 234 -8.10 10.04 -1.06
N SER A 235 -8.76 9.82 -2.19
CA SER A 235 -9.85 8.83 -2.28
C SER A 235 -9.34 7.41 -2.06
N ALA A 236 -8.19 7.07 -2.66
CA ALA A 236 -7.55 5.77 -2.49
C ALA A 236 -7.20 5.48 -1.02
N ILE A 237 -6.67 6.48 -0.31
CA ILE A 237 -6.36 6.38 1.12
C ILE A 237 -7.64 6.22 1.96
N LYS A 238 -8.71 6.98 1.66
CA LYS A 238 -10.03 6.84 2.32
C LYS A 238 -10.57 5.41 2.20
N GLU A 239 -10.49 4.83 1.01
CA GLU A 239 -10.91 3.44 0.78
C GLU A 239 -10.05 2.43 1.55
N CYS A 240 -8.75 2.70 1.74
CA CYS A 240 -7.90 1.86 2.58
C CYS A 240 -8.30 1.93 4.06
N PHE A 241 -8.66 3.12 4.55
CA PHE A 241 -9.13 3.27 5.93
C PHE A 241 -10.51 2.67 6.17
N SER A 242 -11.42 2.73 5.19
CA SER A 242 -12.78 2.17 5.34
C SER A 242 -12.80 0.65 5.54
N VAL A 243 -11.72 -0.04 5.17
CA VAL A 243 -11.59 -1.49 5.32
C VAL A 243 -10.75 -1.94 6.52
N LEU A 244 -10.16 -1.01 7.26
CA LEU A 244 -9.42 -1.32 8.47
C LEU A 244 -10.37 -1.60 9.64
N LYS A 245 -10.00 -2.57 10.49
CA LYS A 245 -10.63 -2.70 11.81
C LYS A 245 -10.21 -1.52 12.71
N PRO A 246 -10.98 -1.21 13.76
CA PRO A 246 -10.51 -0.31 14.82
C PRO A 246 -9.15 -0.77 15.38
N GLY A 247 -8.19 0.16 15.44
CA GLY A 247 -6.80 -0.13 15.85
C GLY A 247 -5.95 -0.84 14.79
N GLY A 248 -6.49 -1.09 13.59
CA GLY A 248 -5.72 -1.60 12.46
C GLY A 248 -4.76 -0.55 11.90
N LEU A 249 -3.71 -1.01 11.22
CA LEU A 249 -2.63 -0.15 10.73
C LEU A 249 -2.58 -0.10 9.20
N LEU A 250 -2.39 1.10 8.67
CA LEU A 250 -2.00 1.31 7.27
C LEU A 250 -0.48 1.51 7.20
N LEU A 251 0.19 0.60 6.51
CA LEU A 251 1.64 0.59 6.32
C LEU A 251 1.96 1.20 4.95
N PHE A 252 2.64 2.34 4.95
CA PHE A 252 2.94 3.11 3.74
C PHE A 252 4.45 3.15 3.48
N ARG A 253 4.86 2.77 2.27
CA ARG A 253 6.21 3.02 1.75
C ARG A 253 6.15 3.33 0.26
N ASP A 254 6.69 4.46 -0.14
CA ASP A 254 6.78 4.85 -1.54
C ASP A 254 8.00 5.72 -1.81
N TYR A 255 8.14 6.22 -3.04
CA TYR A 255 9.27 7.06 -3.43
C TYR A 255 9.28 8.41 -2.70
N GLY A 256 10.42 8.78 -2.15
CA GLY A 256 10.64 10.06 -1.48
C GLY A 256 11.17 11.13 -2.44
N LEU A 257 10.96 12.40 -2.12
CA LEU A 257 11.76 13.47 -2.72
C LEU A 257 13.24 13.15 -2.56
N TYR A 258 14.04 13.58 -3.54
CA TYR A 258 15.50 13.41 -3.52
C TYR A 258 15.99 11.97 -3.67
N ASP A 259 15.09 11.00 -3.80
CA ASP A 259 15.45 9.65 -4.20
C ASP A 259 16.29 9.71 -5.48
N MET A 260 17.35 8.90 -5.55
CA MET A 260 18.17 8.79 -6.76
C MET A 260 17.34 8.38 -8.00
N THR A 261 16.19 7.72 -7.80
CA THR A 261 15.24 7.40 -8.87
C THR A 261 14.51 8.64 -9.40
N MET A 262 14.30 9.65 -8.56
CA MET A 262 13.76 10.96 -8.95
C MET A 262 14.78 11.74 -9.78
N LEU A 263 16.01 11.87 -9.26
CA LEU A 263 17.08 12.71 -9.83
C LEU A 263 17.62 12.22 -11.19
N ARG A 264 17.23 11.01 -11.60
CA ARG A 264 17.60 10.42 -12.90
C ARG A 264 16.59 10.73 -14.01
N PHE A 265 15.40 11.22 -13.68
CA PHE A 265 14.43 11.61 -14.70
C PHE A 265 14.88 12.87 -15.41
N GLU A 266 14.83 12.90 -16.74
CA GLU A 266 15.07 14.12 -17.52
C GLU A 266 13.87 15.08 -17.43
N GLN A 267 14.07 16.36 -17.74
CA GLN A 267 13.05 17.41 -17.61
C GLN A 267 11.80 17.11 -18.44
N GLU A 268 11.96 16.51 -19.62
CA GLU A 268 10.90 16.16 -20.57
C GLU A 268 10.03 15.00 -20.06
N LYS A 269 10.50 14.24 -19.07
CA LYS A 269 9.73 13.16 -18.43
C LYS A 269 8.77 13.67 -17.37
N ARG A 270 8.87 14.94 -16.98
CA ARG A 270 8.00 15.56 -15.97
C ARG A 270 6.63 15.83 -16.59
N VAL A 271 5.60 15.18 -16.05
CA VAL A 271 4.20 15.27 -16.53
C VAL A 271 3.28 15.99 -15.53
N GLY A 272 3.82 16.35 -14.37
CA GLY A 272 3.11 17.08 -13.33
C GLY A 272 4.07 17.62 -12.26
N PHE A 273 3.51 18.19 -11.19
CA PHE A 273 4.33 18.61 -10.04
C PHE A 273 4.76 17.36 -9.26
N ARG A 274 6.06 17.06 -9.29
CA ARG A 274 6.66 15.83 -8.71
C ARG A 274 6.15 14.52 -9.34
N GLU A 275 5.56 14.60 -10.53
CA GLU A 275 5.05 13.47 -11.29
C GLU A 275 5.86 13.27 -12.58
N TYR A 276 6.31 12.05 -12.82
CA TYR A 276 7.18 11.69 -13.93
C TYR A 276 6.67 10.45 -14.66
N MET A 277 6.87 10.41 -15.98
CA MET A 277 6.54 9.28 -16.83
C MET A 277 7.82 8.56 -17.28
N ARG A 278 7.86 7.24 -17.07
CA ARG A 278 8.93 6.37 -17.57
C ARG A 278 8.80 6.13 -19.07
N SER A 279 9.86 5.64 -19.69
CA SER A 279 9.87 5.28 -21.12
C SER A 279 8.87 4.17 -21.50
N ASP A 280 8.43 3.36 -20.54
CA ASP A 280 7.39 2.34 -20.73
C ASP A 280 5.95 2.88 -20.57
N GLY A 281 5.81 4.18 -20.29
CA GLY A 281 4.54 4.86 -20.06
C GLY A 281 4.00 4.75 -18.64
N THR A 282 4.68 4.03 -17.72
CA THR A 282 4.29 4.00 -16.31
C THR A 282 4.65 5.30 -15.61
N ARG A 283 3.88 5.67 -14.59
CA ARG A 283 4.11 6.92 -13.84
C ARG A 283 4.73 6.69 -12.48
N SER A 284 5.34 7.74 -11.94
CA SER A 284 5.80 7.81 -10.55
C SER A 284 5.53 9.20 -10.01
N TYR A 285 4.99 9.23 -8.80
CA TYR A 285 4.94 10.42 -7.96
C TYR A 285 5.99 10.29 -6.85
N PHE A 286 6.63 11.41 -6.52
CA PHE A 286 7.65 11.48 -5.45
C PHE A 286 7.13 12.32 -4.29
N PHE A 287 7.06 11.72 -3.11
CA PHE A 287 6.41 12.29 -1.94
C PHE A 287 7.39 13.09 -1.07
N CYS A 288 6.94 14.26 -0.59
CA CYS A 288 7.58 14.93 0.55
C CYS A 288 6.79 14.62 1.83
N LEU A 289 7.42 14.79 2.99
CA LEU A 289 6.78 14.52 4.28
C LEU A 289 5.49 15.32 4.47
N ASP A 290 5.46 16.59 4.06
CA ASP A 290 4.25 17.42 4.19
C ASP A 290 3.12 16.92 3.30
N THR A 291 3.41 16.53 2.05
CA THR A 291 2.40 15.93 1.17
C THR A 291 1.85 14.62 1.74
N VAL A 292 2.70 13.79 2.36
CA VAL A 292 2.24 12.57 3.04
C VAL A 292 1.35 12.95 4.22
N ARG A 293 1.79 13.87 5.10
CA ARG A 293 0.98 14.34 6.23
C ARG A 293 -0.37 14.87 5.78
N ASP A 294 -0.39 15.73 4.77
CA ASP A 294 -1.63 16.31 4.23
C ASP A 294 -2.56 15.25 3.64
N LEU A 295 -2.01 14.26 2.93
CA LEU A 295 -2.79 13.16 2.36
C LEU A 295 -3.41 12.27 3.44
N PHE A 296 -2.69 12.00 4.52
CA PHE A 296 -3.15 11.11 5.58
C PHE A 296 -3.98 11.81 6.66
N VAL A 297 -3.68 13.07 7.02
CA VAL A 297 -4.44 13.88 7.98
C VAL A 297 -5.68 14.50 7.33
N GLY A 298 -5.56 14.95 6.07
CA GLY A 298 -6.68 15.53 5.32
C GLY A 298 -7.77 14.51 4.97
N VAL A 299 -7.42 13.23 4.94
CA VAL A 299 -8.37 12.15 5.13
C VAL A 299 -8.66 12.11 6.63
N ARG A 300 -9.69 12.83 7.10
CA ARG A 300 -10.05 12.87 8.52
C ARG A 300 -10.11 11.44 9.10
N ILE A 301 -9.08 11.09 9.86
CA ILE A 301 -9.02 9.91 10.73
C ILE A 301 -9.14 10.51 12.14
N HIS A 302 -10.38 10.70 12.59
CA HIS A 302 -10.67 11.01 13.99
C HIS A 302 -11.38 9.79 14.56
#